data_AF-A0A7S8EH59-F1
#
_entry.id   AF-A0A7S8EH59-F1
#
_cell.length_a   1.000
_cell.length_b   1.000
_cell.length_c   1.000
_cell.angle_alpha   90.00
_cell.angle_beta   90.00
_cell.angle_gamma   90.00
#
_symmetry.space_group_name_H-M   'P 1'
#
loop_
_entity.id
_entity.type
_entity.pdbx_description
1 polymer ?
#
loop_
_entity_poly.entity_id
_entity_poly.type
_entity_poly.pdbx_seq_one_letter_code
_entity_poly.pdbx_strand_id
1 'polypeptide(L)'
;MTPFHLAFPVRDLDETRRFYRDVLNCGIGRSSDSWVDFDLFGHQMSAHLRPDAASAARSGTVDGVAVPIPHFGVVLPMGQWQELADRLEANDSVDWVEKPMVRFKGESGEQATLFIRDPSGNALEFKGFRSMEQVFAH
;
A
#
# COMPACT_ATOMS: atom_id res chain seq x y z
N MET A 1 -4.60 14.02 -13.16
CA MET A 1 -4.87 13.60 -11.77
C MET A 1 -4.25 14.62 -10.83
N THR A 2 -4.92 14.99 -9.75
CA THR A 2 -4.34 15.76 -8.64
C THR A 2 -3.88 14.78 -7.57
N PRO A 3 -2.67 14.92 -6.98
CA PRO A 3 -2.19 14.02 -5.93
C PRO A 3 -3.13 13.95 -4.73
N PHE A 4 -3.25 12.75 -4.16
CA PHE A 4 -3.87 12.55 -2.86
C PHE A 4 -2.82 12.79 -1.76
N HIS A 5 -3.27 13.22 -0.57
CA HIS A 5 -2.42 13.38 0.60
C HIS A 5 -2.96 12.53 1.75
N LEU A 6 -2.10 11.69 2.34
CA LEU A 6 -2.41 10.87 3.50
C LEU A 6 -1.38 11.08 4.61
N ALA A 7 -1.83 11.37 5.82
CA ALA A 7 -0.99 11.34 7.02
C ALA A 7 -1.30 10.08 7.85
N PHE A 8 -0.27 9.38 8.34
CA PHE A 8 -0.43 8.11 9.06
C PHE A 8 0.65 7.93 10.14
N PRO A 9 0.37 7.18 11.23
CA PRO A 9 1.30 6.99 12.34
C PRO A 9 2.33 5.91 12.04
N VAL A 10 3.56 6.12 12.52
CA VAL A 10 4.63 5.11 12.50
C VAL A 10 5.37 5.07 13.84
N ARG A 11 5.88 3.90 14.22
CA ARG A 11 6.57 3.71 15.51
C ARG A 11 8.03 4.15 15.52
N ASP A 12 8.69 4.12 14.35
CA ASP A 12 10.09 4.50 14.19
C ASP A 12 10.33 5.02 12.76
N LEU A 13 10.95 6.20 12.62
CA LEU A 13 11.09 6.84 11.31
C LEU A 13 12.17 6.18 10.43
N ASP A 14 13.18 5.52 11.02
CA ASP A 14 14.30 4.98 10.27
C ASP A 14 13.96 3.63 9.64
N GLU A 15 13.24 2.77 10.35
CA GLU A 15 12.66 1.56 9.75
C GLU A 15 11.61 1.91 8.70
N THR A 16 10.78 2.94 8.94
CA THR A 16 9.81 3.43 7.96
C THR A 16 10.53 3.91 6.70
N ARG A 17 11.59 4.73 6.83
CA ARG A 17 12.36 5.18 5.66
C ARG A 17 12.95 4.02 4.87
N ARG A 18 13.53 3.02 5.54
CA ARG A 18 14.07 1.82 4.88
C ARG A 18 12.98 1.06 4.15
N PHE A 19 11.84 0.81 4.78
CA PHE A 19 10.73 0.09 4.15
C PHE A 19 10.21 0.83 2.92
N TYR A 20 9.80 2.10 3.06
CA TYR A 20 9.19 2.84 1.97
C TYR A 20 10.17 3.11 0.81
N ARG A 21 11.46 3.35 1.09
CA ARG A 21 12.48 3.55 0.05
C ARG A 21 12.93 2.22 -0.58
N ASP A 22 13.31 1.25 0.22
CA ASP A 22 14.05 0.08 -0.27
C ASP A 22 13.10 -1.06 -0.68
N VAL A 23 11.93 -1.18 -0.04
CA VAL A 23 10.93 -2.21 -0.38
C VAL A 23 9.92 -1.67 -1.40
N LEU A 24 9.33 -0.50 -1.11
CA LEU A 24 8.30 0.09 -1.97
C LEU A 24 8.84 0.98 -3.09
N ASN A 25 10.13 1.32 -3.08
CA ASN A 25 10.76 2.21 -4.06
C ASN A 25 10.14 3.61 -4.11
N CYS A 26 9.71 4.13 -2.96
CA CYS A 26 9.16 5.47 -2.84
C CYS A 26 10.27 6.53 -2.86
N GLY A 27 10.00 7.67 -3.50
CA GLY A 27 10.83 8.87 -3.31
C GLY A 27 10.67 9.40 -1.88
N ILE A 28 11.77 9.84 -1.25
CA ILE A 28 11.71 10.51 0.06
C ILE A 28 11.62 12.02 -0.17
N GLY A 29 10.61 12.63 0.43
CA GLY A 29 10.37 14.07 0.39
C GLY A 29 10.93 14.80 1.60
N ARG A 30 10.23 15.86 2.01
CA ARG A 30 10.58 16.66 3.18
C ARG A 30 10.47 15.82 4.46
N SER A 31 11.20 16.22 5.49
CA SER A 31 11.13 15.57 6.79
C SER A 31 11.53 16.50 7.94
N SER A 32 11.26 16.05 9.16
CA SER A 32 11.75 16.60 10.42
C SER A 32 12.09 15.44 11.39
N ASP A 33 12.42 15.78 12.62
CA ASP A 33 12.64 14.81 13.70
C ASP A 33 11.37 14.01 14.07
N SER A 34 10.18 14.45 13.64
CA SER A 34 8.90 13.81 14.00
C SER A 34 8.05 13.36 12.82
N TRP A 35 8.49 13.56 11.57
CA TRP A 35 7.76 13.09 10.38
C TRP A 35 8.61 13.04 9.11
N VAL A 36 8.15 12.30 8.10
CA VAL A 36 8.76 12.21 6.76
C VAL A 36 7.69 12.03 5.68
N ASP A 37 7.82 12.76 4.57
CA ASP A 37 7.01 12.62 3.38
C ASP A 37 7.59 11.55 2.43
N PHE A 38 6.73 10.78 1.77
CA PHE A 38 7.04 9.84 0.71
C PHE A 38 6.20 10.11 -0.53
N ASP A 39 6.80 9.91 -1.70
CA ASP A 39 6.11 9.82 -2.98
C ASP A 39 5.73 8.35 -3.25
N LEU A 40 4.45 8.04 -3.07
CA LEU A 40 3.86 6.74 -3.40
C LEU A 40 3.11 6.86 -4.73
N PHE A 41 3.79 6.56 -5.84
CA PHE A 41 3.22 6.60 -7.20
C PHE A 41 2.57 7.95 -7.58
N GLY A 42 3.18 9.06 -7.18
CA GLY A 42 2.69 10.42 -7.43
C GLY A 42 1.73 10.94 -6.36
N HIS A 43 1.45 10.17 -5.31
CA HIS A 43 0.66 10.59 -4.15
C HIS A 43 1.57 10.88 -2.96
N GLN A 44 1.18 11.86 -2.14
CA GLN A 44 1.97 12.26 -0.97
C GLN A 44 1.52 11.49 0.26
N MET A 45 2.44 10.76 0.87
CA MET A 45 2.25 10.10 2.15
C MET A 45 3.11 10.75 3.23
N SER A 46 2.54 11.19 4.34
CA SER A 46 3.26 11.79 5.47
C SER A 46 3.24 10.86 6.68
N ALA A 47 4.37 10.21 6.96
CA ALA A 47 4.52 9.33 8.11
C ALA A 47 4.88 10.17 9.34
N HIS A 48 4.07 10.09 10.39
CA HIS A 48 4.29 10.83 11.64
C HIS A 48 4.69 9.88 12.77
N LEU A 49 5.80 10.21 13.45
CA LEU A 49 6.28 9.44 14.59
C LEU A 49 5.24 9.46 15.72
N ARG A 50 4.77 8.27 16.08
CA ARG A 50 3.82 7.98 17.16
C ARG A 50 4.17 6.60 17.75
N PRO A 51 5.18 6.52 18.64
CA PRO A 51 5.66 5.24 19.20
C PRO A 51 4.56 4.43 19.90
N ASP A 52 3.59 5.13 20.49
CA ASP A 52 2.49 4.52 21.26
C ASP A 52 1.20 4.33 20.45
N ALA A 53 1.20 4.62 19.14
CA ALA A 53 0.02 4.38 18.33
C ALA A 53 -0.22 2.87 18.19
N ALA A 54 -1.39 2.41 18.61
CA ALA A 54 -1.80 1.03 18.39
C ALA A 54 -1.93 0.74 16.89
N SER A 55 -1.40 -0.40 16.44
CA SER A 55 -1.60 -0.89 15.07
C SER A 55 -3.10 -1.08 14.80
N ALA A 56 -3.53 -0.82 13.56
CA ALA A 56 -4.91 -0.99 13.11
C ALA A 56 -5.53 -2.33 13.55
N ALA A 57 -6.76 -2.28 14.07
CA ALA A 57 -7.50 -3.45 14.51
C ALA A 57 -7.87 -4.38 13.33
N ARG A 58 -7.95 -5.69 13.59
CA ARG A 58 -8.51 -6.67 12.65
C ARG A 58 -10.04 -6.60 12.71
N SER A 59 -10.67 -5.71 11.96
CA SER A 59 -12.14 -5.73 11.87
C SER A 59 -12.66 -5.14 10.57
N GLY A 60 -12.77 -6.00 9.57
CA GLY A 60 -13.50 -5.77 8.32
C GLY A 60 -13.73 -7.10 7.61
N THR A 61 -14.86 -7.24 6.93
CA THR A 61 -15.14 -8.38 6.05
C THR A 61 -15.62 -7.82 4.72
N VAL A 62 -14.90 -8.12 3.63
CA VAL A 62 -15.29 -7.77 2.25
C VAL A 62 -15.42 -9.07 1.47
N ASP A 63 -16.60 -9.33 0.89
CA ASP A 63 -16.91 -10.58 0.19
C ASP A 63 -16.60 -11.86 0.99
N GLY A 64 -16.79 -11.81 2.31
CA GLY A 64 -16.48 -12.92 3.21
C GLY A 64 -15.00 -13.07 3.59
N VAL A 65 -14.11 -12.23 3.05
CA VAL A 65 -12.68 -12.21 3.36
C VAL A 65 -12.38 -11.15 4.42
N ALA A 66 -11.60 -11.52 5.43
CA ALA A 66 -11.15 -10.59 6.46
C ALA A 66 -10.16 -9.58 5.87
N VAL A 67 -10.48 -8.29 5.93
CA VAL A 67 -9.64 -7.20 5.41
C VAL A 67 -9.20 -6.32 6.58
N PRO A 68 -7.90 -5.95 6.70
CA PRO A 68 -7.45 -5.01 7.73
C PRO A 68 -8.11 -3.64 7.53
N ILE A 69 -8.68 -3.05 8.57
CA ILE A 69 -9.21 -1.68 8.53
C ILE A 69 -8.65 -0.89 9.72
N PRO A 70 -8.10 0.32 9.49
CA PRO A 70 -7.87 0.95 8.17
C PRO A 70 -6.76 0.26 7.36
N HIS A 71 -6.81 0.45 6.05
CA HIS A 71 -5.71 0.23 5.11
C HIS A 71 -5.70 1.37 4.09
N PHE A 72 -4.59 1.50 3.36
CA PHE A 72 -4.45 2.49 2.30
C PHE A 72 -3.54 1.98 1.19
N GLY A 73 -3.52 2.65 0.04
CA GLY A 73 -2.55 2.38 -1.01
C GLY A 73 -3.01 2.96 -2.32
N VAL A 74 -2.60 2.37 -3.44
CA VAL A 74 -2.77 2.96 -4.76
C VAL A 74 -3.45 1.99 -5.72
N VAL A 75 -4.35 2.53 -6.54
CA VAL A 75 -4.90 1.86 -7.71
C VAL A 75 -3.97 2.11 -8.89
N LEU A 76 -3.39 1.04 -9.41
CA LEU A 76 -2.34 1.07 -10.42
C LEU A 76 -2.81 0.47 -11.75
N PRO A 77 -2.27 0.93 -12.88
CA PRO A 77 -2.34 0.16 -14.13
C PRO A 77 -1.76 -1.24 -13.92
N MET A 78 -2.37 -2.25 -14.54
CA MET A 78 -2.02 -3.67 -14.33
C MET A 78 -0.53 -3.97 -14.51
N GLY A 79 0.14 -3.30 -15.47
CA GLY A 79 1.59 -3.44 -15.66
C GLY A 79 2.41 -3.00 -14.45
N GLN A 80 2.12 -1.81 -13.90
CA GLN A 80 2.79 -1.30 -12.70
C GLN A 80 2.47 -2.13 -11.46
N TRP A 81 1.24 -2.64 -11.36
CA TRP A 81 0.85 -3.54 -10.29
C TRP A 81 1.66 -4.85 -10.34
N GLN A 82 1.85 -5.43 -11.54
CA GLN A 82 2.65 -6.65 -11.71
C GLN A 82 4.12 -6.41 -11.36
N GLU A 83 4.70 -5.29 -11.80
CA GLU A 83 6.08 -4.90 -11.43
C GLU A 83 6.26 -4.75 -9.91
N LEU A 84 5.26 -4.17 -9.23
CA LEU A 84 5.25 -4.08 -7.77
C LEU A 84 5.14 -5.46 -7.12
N ALA A 85 4.21 -6.30 -7.59
CA ALA A 85 4.01 -7.65 -7.08
C ALA A 85 5.28 -8.49 -7.18
N ASP A 86 5.91 -8.52 -8.37
CA ASP A 86 7.13 -9.29 -8.62
C ASP A 86 8.28 -8.84 -7.69
N ARG A 87 8.44 -7.53 -7.49
CA ARG A 87 9.45 -6.97 -6.58
C ARG A 87 9.20 -7.37 -5.13
N LEU A 88 7.95 -7.33 -4.69
CA LEU A 88 7.58 -7.71 -3.32
C LEU A 88 7.74 -9.22 -3.10
N GLU A 89 7.37 -10.06 -4.08
CA GLU A 89 7.54 -11.51 -3.98
C GLU A 89 9.01 -11.94 -3.97
N ALA A 90 9.89 -11.17 -4.62
CA ALA A 90 11.34 -11.39 -4.58
C ALA A 90 12.00 -10.97 -3.26
N ASN A 91 11.27 -10.35 -2.32
CA ASN A 91 11.79 -9.89 -1.05
C ASN A 91 11.18 -10.68 0.13
N ASP A 92 11.99 -11.56 0.73
CA ASP A 92 11.59 -12.41 1.85
C ASP A 92 11.21 -11.64 3.14
N SER A 93 11.55 -10.35 3.24
CA SER A 93 11.21 -9.52 4.40
C SER A 93 9.80 -8.92 4.35
N VAL A 94 9.04 -9.17 3.28
CA VAL A 94 7.68 -8.62 3.12
C VAL A 94 6.71 -9.37 4.02
N ASP A 95 6.04 -8.62 4.91
CA ASP A 95 4.94 -9.13 5.72
C ASP A 95 3.64 -9.11 4.90
N TRP A 96 3.26 -10.28 4.38
CA TRP A 96 2.07 -10.45 3.55
C TRP A 96 0.81 -10.64 4.40
N VAL A 97 -0.21 -9.84 4.13
CA VAL A 97 -1.59 -10.12 4.59
C VAL A 97 -2.34 -10.94 3.55
N GLU A 98 -2.17 -10.60 2.26
CA GLU A 98 -2.75 -11.30 1.11
C GLU A 98 -1.73 -11.25 -0.03
N LYS A 99 -1.34 -12.41 -0.55
CA LYS A 99 -0.41 -12.51 -1.68
C LYS A 99 -1.04 -12.01 -2.98
N PRO A 100 -0.22 -11.69 -4.02
CA PRO A 100 -0.74 -11.21 -5.29
C PRO A 100 -1.79 -12.15 -5.89
N MET A 101 -2.99 -11.61 -6.16
CA MET A 101 -4.09 -12.36 -6.74
C MET A 101 -4.78 -11.53 -7.83
N VAL A 102 -5.02 -12.16 -8.98
CA VAL A 102 -5.84 -11.61 -10.06
C VAL A 102 -7.18 -12.33 -10.09
N ARG A 103 -8.28 -11.57 -10.04
CA ARG A 103 -9.66 -12.05 -10.17
C ARG A 103 -10.16 -11.77 -11.59
N PHE A 104 -11.02 -12.66 -12.12
CA PHE A 104 -11.65 -12.52 -13.44
C PHE A 104 -10.64 -12.33 -14.60
N LYS A 105 -9.53 -13.09 -14.56
CA LYS A 105 -8.43 -12.96 -15.53
C LYS A 105 -8.93 -13.14 -16.96
N GLY A 106 -8.71 -12.14 -17.81
CA GLY A 106 -9.11 -12.08 -19.21
C GLY A 106 -10.51 -11.50 -19.46
N GLU A 107 -11.28 -11.22 -18.40
CA GLU A 107 -12.64 -10.69 -18.50
C GLU A 107 -12.68 -9.16 -18.31
N SER A 108 -13.84 -8.55 -18.61
CA SER A 108 -14.06 -7.11 -18.41
C SER A 108 -14.03 -6.68 -16.94
N GLY A 109 -14.09 -7.63 -16.00
CA GLY A 109 -13.96 -7.38 -14.56
C GLY A 109 -12.57 -7.67 -14.00
N GLU A 110 -11.54 -7.87 -14.85
CA GLU A 110 -10.21 -8.22 -14.38
C GLU A 110 -9.66 -7.15 -13.43
N GLN A 111 -9.41 -7.57 -12.19
CA GLN A 111 -8.80 -6.75 -11.16
C GLN A 111 -7.83 -7.59 -10.35
N ALA A 112 -6.77 -6.95 -9.88
CA ALA A 112 -5.75 -7.56 -9.06
C ALA A 112 -5.71 -6.89 -7.69
N THR A 113 -5.36 -7.64 -6.65
CA THR A 113 -5.14 -7.10 -5.31
C THR A 113 -4.00 -7.83 -4.62
N LEU A 114 -3.31 -7.11 -3.75
CA LEU A 114 -2.35 -7.65 -2.80
C LEU A 114 -2.35 -6.78 -1.54
N PHE A 115 -2.00 -7.37 -0.40
CA PHE A 115 -1.87 -6.66 0.86
C PHE A 115 -0.57 -7.00 1.58
N ILE A 116 0.10 -5.96 2.07
CA ILE A 116 1.31 -6.08 2.91
C ILE A 116 1.19 -5.22 4.16
N ARG A 117 2.09 -5.41 5.13
CA ARG A 117 2.25 -4.50 6.26
C ARG A 117 3.57 -3.76 6.21
N ASP A 118 3.53 -2.50 6.66
CA ASP A 118 4.74 -1.77 7.00
C ASP A 118 5.28 -2.20 8.40
N PRO A 119 6.48 -1.76 8.80
CA PRO A 119 7.07 -2.11 10.10
C PRO A 119 6.26 -1.64 11.33
N SER A 120 5.35 -0.67 11.14
CA SER A 120 4.44 -0.15 12.17
C SER A 120 3.08 -0.89 12.18
N GLY A 121 2.91 -1.90 11.33
CA GLY A 121 1.71 -2.71 11.23
C GLY A 121 0.59 -2.08 10.41
N ASN A 122 0.84 -0.94 9.75
CA ASN A 122 -0.12 -0.34 8.82
C ASN A 122 -0.33 -1.30 7.65
N ALA A 123 -1.59 -1.56 7.28
CA ALA A 123 -1.91 -2.39 6.13
C ALA A 123 -1.94 -1.55 4.86
N LEU A 124 -1.25 -2.02 3.83
CA LEU A 124 -1.21 -1.41 2.52
C LEU A 124 -1.89 -2.31 1.50
N GLU A 125 -2.84 -1.77 0.73
CA GLU A 125 -3.49 -2.47 -0.38
C GLU A 125 -3.07 -1.85 -1.71
N PHE A 126 -2.64 -2.69 -2.65
CA PHE A 126 -2.41 -2.25 -4.03
C PHE A 126 -3.36 -2.98 -4.96
N LYS A 127 -4.12 -2.20 -5.74
CA LYS A 127 -5.06 -2.75 -6.72
C LYS A 127 -4.54 -2.55 -8.13
N GLY A 128 -4.70 -3.55 -8.99
CA GLY A 128 -4.32 -3.50 -10.39
C GLY A 128 -5.55 -3.56 -11.29
N PHE A 129 -5.65 -2.66 -12.28
CA PHE A 129 -6.72 -2.69 -13.28
C PHE A 129 -6.14 -2.56 -14.69
N ARG A 130 -6.77 -3.23 -15.66
CA ARG A 130 -6.39 -3.07 -17.08
C ARG A 130 -6.74 -1.69 -17.63
N SER A 131 -7.88 -1.15 -17.22
CA SER A 131 -8.31 0.21 -17.55
C SER A 131 -8.71 0.95 -16.27
N MET A 132 -8.25 2.20 -16.13
CA MET A 132 -8.65 3.06 -15.01
C MET A 132 -10.15 3.42 -15.03
N GLU A 133 -10.81 3.26 -16.18
CA GLU A 133 -12.27 3.44 -16.28
C GLU A 133 -13.03 2.36 -15.48
N GLN A 134 -12.42 1.19 -15.23
CA GLN A 134 -13.03 0.07 -14.53
C GLN A 134 -13.01 0.23 -13.00
N VAL A 135 -12.24 1.18 -12.46
CA VAL A 135 -12.09 1.38 -11.01
C VAL A 135 -13.42 1.69 -10.32
N PHE A 136 -14.32 2.36 -11.04
CA PHE A 136 -15.64 2.75 -10.56
C PHE A 136 -16.78 2.17 -11.42
N ALA A 137 -16.45 1.26 -12.35
CA ALA A 137 -17.46 0.60 -13.15
C ALA A 137 -18.32 -0.33 -12.27
N HIS A 138 -19.61 -0.38 -12.58
CA HIS A 138 -20.61 -1.21 -11.89
C HIS A 138 -20.90 -2.49 -12.66
#